data_AF-A0A0D0DMS2-F1
#
_entry.id   AF-A0A0D0DMS2-F1
#
_cell.length_a   1.000
_cell.length_b   1.000
_cell.length_c   1.000
_cell.angle_alpha   90.00
_cell.angle_beta   90.00
_cell.angle_gamma   90.00
#
_symmetry.space_group_name_H-M   'P 1'
#
loop_
_entity.id
_entity.type
_entity.pdbx_description
1 polymer ?
#
loop_
_entity_poly.entity_id
_entity_poly.type
_entity_poly.pdbx_seq_one_letter_code
_entity_poly.pdbx_strand_id
1 'polypeptide(L)'
;DDPINKMSAEGVHHLRNPPQAPIDIESPGVHLSISMYLALKDSSQDAYEQIWQSMQFNLSDSPAVEYILSFHAMEKKITSYTRAEYIETNMCPESCVGFTGPLSDLETCPISSCGASHWDPGRLHEWPC
;
A
#
# COMPACT_ATOMS: atom_id res chain seq x y z
N ASP A 1 -9.97 17.56 0.27
CA ASP A 1 -10.47 16.18 0.32
C ASP A 1 -11.92 16.15 -0.12
N ASP A 2 -12.25 15.28 -1.07
CA ASP A 2 -13.63 15.04 -1.48
C ASP A 2 -14.29 14.19 -0.37
N PRO A 3 -15.37 14.65 0.29
CA PRO A 3 -16.00 13.90 1.36
C PRO A 3 -16.59 12.56 0.89
N ILE A 4 -16.77 12.36 -0.42
CA ILE A 4 -17.31 11.14 -1.01
C ILE A 4 -16.20 10.14 -1.36
N ASN A 5 -15.02 10.63 -1.74
CA ASN A 5 -13.92 9.78 -2.18
C ASN A 5 -12.67 10.08 -1.36
N LYS A 6 -12.26 9.15 -0.48
CA LYS A 6 -11.07 9.23 0.39
C LYS A 6 -9.73 9.26 -0.38
N MET A 7 -9.76 9.54 -1.68
CA MET A 7 -8.57 9.73 -2.49
C MET A 7 -7.90 11.05 -2.17
N SER A 8 -6.57 11.03 -2.12
CA SER A 8 -5.77 12.24 -2.01
C SER A 8 -5.96 13.12 -3.25
N ALA A 9 -5.78 14.43 -3.10
CA ALA A 9 -5.80 15.35 -4.25
C ALA A 9 -4.75 14.97 -5.31
N GLU A 10 -3.62 14.43 -4.85
CA GLU A 10 -2.53 13.92 -5.69
C GLU A 10 -2.97 12.65 -6.47
N GLY A 11 -3.63 11.70 -5.82
CA GLY A 11 -4.18 10.50 -6.46
C GLY A 11 -5.23 10.84 -7.53
N VAL A 12 -6.13 11.79 -7.26
CA VAL A 12 -7.09 12.29 -8.26
C VAL A 12 -6.37 12.96 -9.43
N HIS A 13 -5.32 13.74 -9.15
CA HIS A 13 -4.50 14.35 -10.19
C HIS A 13 -3.82 13.29 -11.05
N HIS A 14 -3.26 12.23 -10.46
CA HIS A 14 -2.63 11.12 -11.18
C HIS A 14 -3.62 10.36 -12.07
N LEU A 15 -4.85 10.10 -11.60
CA LEU A 15 -5.89 9.47 -12.41
C LEU A 15 -6.24 10.31 -13.65
N ARG A 16 -6.29 11.64 -13.51
CA ARG A 16 -6.60 12.56 -14.60
C ARG A 16 -5.41 12.79 -15.54
N ASN A 17 -4.20 12.56 -15.07
CA ASN A 17 -2.95 12.80 -15.78
C ASN A 17 -2.06 11.54 -15.75
N PRO A 18 -2.47 10.46 -16.44
CA PRO A 18 -1.70 9.22 -16.42
C PRO A 18 -0.33 9.41 -17.09
N PRO A 19 0.71 8.68 -16.65
CA PRO A 19 2.03 8.72 -17.29
C PRO A 19 1.92 8.45 -18.80
N GLN A 20 2.52 9.33 -19.60
CA GLN A 20 2.50 9.22 -21.07
C GLN A 20 3.77 8.60 -21.64
N ALA A 21 4.73 8.27 -20.78
CA ALA A 21 6.02 7.69 -21.14
C ALA A 21 6.27 6.41 -20.33
N PRO A 22 7.06 5.47 -20.86
CA PRO A 22 7.52 4.31 -20.11
C PRO A 22 8.21 4.73 -18.81
N ILE A 23 7.98 3.93 -17.77
CA ILE A 23 8.66 4.11 -16.48
C ILE A 23 10.11 3.69 -16.68
N ASP A 24 11.01 4.60 -16.39
CA ASP A 24 12.43 4.36 -16.49
C ASP A 24 13.01 3.92 -15.15
N ILE A 25 13.65 2.75 -15.14
CA ILE A 25 14.25 2.15 -13.95
C ILE A 25 15.72 1.90 -14.28
N GLU A 26 16.57 2.91 -14.12
CA GLU A 26 17.97 2.84 -14.58
C GLU A 26 18.97 2.30 -13.55
N SER A 27 18.65 2.39 -12.24
CA SER A 27 19.63 2.07 -11.21
C SER A 27 19.66 0.58 -10.85
N PRO A 28 20.84 -0.08 -10.87
CA PRO A 28 21.00 -1.46 -10.42
C PRO A 28 20.53 -1.72 -8.98
N GLY A 29 20.71 -0.74 -8.07
CA GLY A 29 20.22 -0.86 -6.70
C GLY A 29 18.69 -0.86 -6.63
N VAL A 30 18.03 -0.06 -7.46
CA VAL A 30 16.55 -0.06 -7.56
C VAL A 30 16.03 -1.37 -8.14
N HIS A 31 16.71 -1.94 -9.15
CA HIS A 31 16.38 -3.27 -9.68
C HIS A 31 16.49 -4.36 -8.62
N LEU A 32 17.56 -4.32 -7.82
CA LEU A 32 17.76 -5.25 -6.71
C LEU A 32 16.65 -5.10 -5.65
N SER A 33 16.30 -3.87 -5.27
CA SER A 33 15.21 -3.61 -4.33
C SER A 33 13.86 -4.12 -4.83
N ILE A 34 13.52 -3.90 -6.11
CA ILE A 34 12.30 -4.46 -6.72
C ILE A 34 12.33 -5.99 -6.66
N SER A 35 13.46 -6.60 -7.02
CA SER A 35 13.61 -8.06 -7.02
C SER A 35 13.44 -8.64 -5.62
N MET A 36 14.04 -8.02 -4.60
CA MET A 36 13.86 -8.37 -3.18
C MET A 36 12.40 -8.22 -2.76
N TYR A 37 11.77 -7.08 -3.07
CA TYR A 37 10.39 -6.80 -2.68
C TYR A 37 9.42 -7.85 -3.24
N LEU A 38 9.59 -8.22 -4.51
CA LEU A 38 8.78 -9.26 -5.15
C LEU A 38 9.08 -10.66 -4.60
N ALA A 39 10.34 -10.98 -4.32
CA ALA A 39 10.74 -12.27 -3.75
C ALA A 39 10.23 -12.46 -2.31
N LEU A 40 10.10 -11.36 -1.56
CA LEU A 40 9.68 -11.34 -0.15
C LEU A 40 8.21 -10.95 0.03
N LYS A 41 7.39 -10.97 -1.03
CA LYS A 41 5.98 -10.53 -0.99
C LYS A 41 5.14 -11.24 0.08
N ASP A 42 5.45 -12.49 0.40
CA ASP A 42 4.74 -13.34 1.38
C ASP A 42 5.49 -13.39 2.73
N SER A 43 6.58 -12.63 2.86
CA SER A 43 7.39 -12.53 4.08
C SER A 43 7.03 -11.28 4.87
N SER A 44 7.51 -11.18 6.10
CA SER A 44 7.35 -9.96 6.89
C SER A 44 8.21 -8.83 6.33
N GLN A 45 7.76 -7.58 6.56
CA GLN A 45 8.58 -6.39 6.33
C GLN A 45 9.94 -6.50 7.04
N ASP A 46 9.98 -7.02 8.27
CA ASP A 46 11.21 -7.27 9.02
C ASP A 46 12.22 -8.15 8.27
N ALA A 47 11.75 -9.11 7.46
CA ALA A 47 12.64 -9.96 6.67
C ALA A 47 13.34 -9.15 5.55
N TYR A 48 12.60 -8.25 4.88
CA TYR A 48 13.19 -7.33 3.90
C TYR A 48 14.25 -6.45 4.56
N GLU A 49 13.93 -5.88 5.72
CA GLU A 49 14.79 -4.90 6.40
C GLU A 49 16.10 -5.52 6.87
N GLN A 50 16.06 -6.75 7.38
CA GLN A 50 17.27 -7.48 7.76
C GLN A 50 18.17 -7.77 6.55
N ILE A 51 17.59 -8.15 5.41
CA ILE A 51 18.34 -8.39 4.18
C ILE A 51 18.93 -7.07 3.65
N TRP A 52 18.14 -5.99 3.65
CA TRP A 52 18.60 -4.66 3.27
C TRP A 52 19.78 -4.19 4.13
N GLN A 53 19.70 -4.32 5.47
CA GLN A 53 20.80 -4.00 6.38
C GLN A 53 22.05 -4.83 6.11
N SER A 54 21.89 -6.13 5.85
CA SER A 54 23.00 -7.03 5.52
C SER A 54 23.68 -6.61 4.21
N MET A 55 22.91 -6.27 3.17
CA MET A 55 23.43 -5.78 1.90
C MET A 55 24.16 -4.45 2.08
N GLN A 56 23.57 -3.50 2.82
CA GLN A 56 24.17 -2.21 3.12
C GLN A 56 25.53 -2.37 3.79
N PHE A 57 25.64 -3.29 4.75
CA PHE A 57 26.89 -3.55 5.46
C PHE A 57 27.94 -4.20 4.56
N ASN A 58 27.59 -5.29 3.87
CA ASN A 58 28.56 -6.12 3.14
C ASN A 58 28.96 -5.53 1.78
N LEU A 59 28.15 -4.64 1.21
CA LEU A 59 28.39 -4.05 -0.10
C LEU A 59 28.75 -2.56 -0.01
N SER A 60 29.11 -2.05 1.18
CA SER A 60 29.35 -0.62 1.46
C SER A 60 30.26 0.09 0.44
N ASP A 61 31.21 -0.63 -0.17
CA ASP A 61 32.16 -0.09 -1.16
C ASP A 61 31.67 -0.16 -2.62
N SER A 62 30.48 -0.72 -2.85
CA SER A 62 29.87 -0.85 -4.17
C SER A 62 29.01 0.37 -4.50
N PRO A 63 29.15 0.97 -5.69
CA PRO A 63 28.30 2.07 -6.13
C PRO A 63 26.82 1.67 -6.25
N ALA A 64 26.49 0.37 -6.27
CA ALA A 64 25.11 -0.11 -6.27
C ALA A 64 24.39 0.12 -4.93
N VAL A 65 25.12 0.22 -3.82
CA VAL A 65 24.54 0.33 -2.46
C VAL A 65 23.84 1.65 -2.23
N GLU A 66 24.33 2.75 -2.82
CA GLU A 66 23.69 4.07 -2.72
C GLU A 66 22.22 4.07 -3.18
N TYR A 67 21.82 3.05 -3.94
CA TYR A 67 20.51 2.96 -4.55
C TYR A 67 19.65 1.78 -4.06
N ILE A 68 20.15 0.96 -3.11
CA ILE A 68 19.31 -0.09 -2.52
C ILE A 68 18.36 0.55 -1.50
N LEU A 69 17.08 0.49 -1.80
CA LEU A 69 16.01 1.10 -1.01
C LEU A 69 15.61 0.19 0.15
N SER A 70 15.38 0.79 1.32
CA SER A 70 14.61 0.18 2.40
C SER A 70 13.17 -0.12 1.95
N PHE A 71 12.42 -0.94 2.69
CA PHE A 71 11.07 -1.33 2.30
C PHE A 71 10.16 -0.12 2.12
N HIS A 72 10.16 0.82 3.07
CA HIS A 72 9.35 2.04 2.97
C HIS A 72 9.72 2.92 1.78
N ALA A 73 11.02 3.04 1.49
CA ALA A 73 11.48 3.80 0.33
C ALA A 73 11.09 3.09 -0.98
N MET A 74 11.12 1.75 -0.99
CA MET A 74 10.67 0.94 -2.11
C MET A 74 9.16 1.05 -2.34
N GLU A 75 8.32 0.97 -1.29
CA GLU A 75 6.88 1.16 -1.40
C GLU A 75 6.53 2.52 -1.98
N LYS A 76 7.14 3.60 -1.48
CA LYS A 76 6.98 4.95 -2.06
C LYS A 76 7.40 5.00 -3.53
N LYS A 77 8.48 4.31 -3.90
CA LYS A 77 8.96 4.25 -5.27
C LYS A 77 7.97 3.49 -6.17
N ILE A 78 7.44 2.36 -5.70
CA ILE A 78 6.39 1.60 -6.41
C ILE A 78 5.14 2.46 -6.57
N THR A 79 4.64 3.13 -5.52
CA THR A 79 3.50 4.05 -5.61
C THR A 79 3.76 5.17 -6.63
N SER A 80 4.98 5.72 -6.68
CA SER A 80 5.34 6.73 -7.68
C SER A 80 5.29 6.19 -9.11
N TYR A 81 5.73 4.94 -9.31
CA TYR A 81 5.71 4.27 -10.61
C TYR A 81 4.31 3.88 -11.06
N THR A 82 3.56 3.19 -10.20
CA THR A 82 2.24 2.65 -10.54
C THR A 82 1.13 3.67 -10.39
N ARG A 83 1.37 4.75 -9.64
CA ARG A 83 0.35 5.70 -9.15
C ARG A 83 -0.79 4.99 -8.39
N ALA A 84 -0.52 3.79 -7.88
CA ALA A 84 -1.46 3.02 -7.09
C ALA A 84 -1.36 3.45 -5.63
N GLU A 85 -2.41 4.15 -5.17
CA GLU A 85 -2.59 4.54 -3.78
C GLU A 85 -3.63 3.61 -3.14
N TYR A 86 -3.37 3.20 -1.90
CA TYR A 86 -4.34 2.44 -1.12
C TYR A 86 -5.40 3.38 -0.54
N ILE A 87 -6.67 2.99 -0.65
CA ILE A 87 -7.80 3.72 -0.06
C ILE A 87 -8.37 2.85 1.06
N GLU A 88 -8.14 3.26 2.31
CA GLU A 88 -8.67 2.54 3.46
C GLU A 88 -10.11 2.98 3.76
N THR A 89 -11.04 2.05 3.59
CA THR A 89 -12.45 2.23 3.98
C THR A 89 -12.82 1.15 4.97
N ASN A 90 -13.48 1.54 6.07
CA ASN A 90 -14.11 0.58 6.96
C ASN A 90 -15.14 -0.21 6.16
N MET A 91 -15.17 -1.53 6.32
CA MET A 91 -16.15 -2.41 5.70
C MET A 91 -16.80 -3.28 6.77
N CYS A 92 -18.04 -3.67 6.53
CA CYS A 92 -18.73 -4.64 7.37
C CYS A 92 -18.03 -6.01 7.26
N PRO A 93 -17.64 -6.66 8.36
CA PRO A 93 -16.89 -7.92 8.32
C PRO A 93 -17.69 -9.09 7.74
N GLU A 94 -19.03 -9.04 7.83
CA GLU A 94 -19.91 -10.12 7.39
C GLU A 94 -20.34 -10.02 5.91
N SER A 95 -20.38 -8.80 5.38
CA SER A 95 -20.91 -8.53 4.02
C SER A 95 -19.91 -7.84 3.09
N CYS A 96 -18.76 -7.45 3.62
CA CYS A 96 -17.75 -6.59 2.99
C CYS A 96 -18.33 -5.28 2.38
N VAL A 97 -19.52 -4.82 2.82
CA VAL A 97 -20.07 -3.51 2.41
C VAL A 97 -19.25 -2.39 3.03
N GLY A 98 -18.72 -1.50 2.20
CA GLY A 98 -17.94 -0.35 2.63
C GLY A 98 -18.79 0.79 3.20
N PHE A 99 -18.38 1.30 4.36
CA PHE A 99 -18.90 2.53 4.97
C PHE A 99 -18.20 3.73 4.35
N THR A 100 -18.62 4.08 3.13
CA THR A 100 -18.03 5.14 2.30
C THR A 100 -19.12 5.99 1.66
N GLY A 101 -18.80 7.26 1.35
CA GLY A 101 -19.71 8.21 0.72
C GLY A 101 -21.05 8.31 1.48
N PRO A 102 -22.20 8.11 0.83
CA PRO A 102 -23.52 8.19 1.50
C PRO A 102 -23.72 7.21 2.66
N LEU A 103 -22.85 6.21 2.80
CA LEU A 103 -22.91 5.19 3.84
C LEU A 103 -21.91 5.46 4.98
N SER A 104 -21.12 6.54 4.92
CA SER A 104 -20.05 6.84 5.89
C SER A 104 -20.55 6.96 7.33
N ASP A 105 -21.76 7.49 7.50
CA ASP A 105 -22.34 7.85 8.79
C ASP A 105 -23.25 6.74 9.34
N LEU A 106 -23.29 5.58 8.67
CA LEU A 106 -24.05 4.43 9.16
C LEU A 106 -23.28 3.74 10.29
N GLU A 107 -23.97 3.53 11.41
CA GLU A 107 -23.43 2.79 12.57
C GLU A 107 -23.59 1.27 12.43
N THR A 108 -24.40 0.82 11.46
CA THR A 108 -24.66 -0.61 11.20
C THR A 108 -24.73 -0.89 9.71
N CYS A 109 -24.45 -2.13 9.33
CA CYS A 109 -24.50 -2.59 7.95
C CYS A 109 -25.92 -2.38 7.36
N PRO A 110 -26.05 -1.69 6.21
CA PRO A 110 -27.35 -1.41 5.60
C PRO A 110 -28.03 -2.64 4.98
N ILE A 111 -27.32 -3.78 4.89
CA ILE A 111 -27.89 -5.03 4.38
C ILE A 111 -28.87 -5.58 5.41
N SER A 112 -30.13 -5.74 4.99
CA SER A 112 -31.25 -6.12 5.87
C SER A 112 -31.07 -7.46 6.59
N SER A 113 -30.27 -8.37 6.02
CA SER A 113 -29.95 -9.67 6.63
C SER A 113 -28.69 -9.67 7.50
N CYS A 114 -27.97 -8.55 7.60
CA CYS A 114 -26.69 -8.46 8.30
C CYS A 114 -26.83 -7.65 9.60
N GLY A 115 -27.09 -6.34 9.50
CA GLY A 115 -27.21 -5.45 10.67
C GLY A 115 -25.96 -5.37 11.57
N ALA A 116 -24.81 -5.91 11.15
CA ALA A 116 -23.58 -5.90 11.95
C ALA A 116 -23.11 -4.46 12.24
N SER A 117 -22.52 -4.25 13.41
CA SER A 117 -21.97 -2.95 13.81
C SER A 117 -20.85 -2.51 12.86
N HIS A 118 -20.81 -1.21 12.55
CA HIS A 118 -19.68 -0.58 11.86
C HIS A 118 -18.42 -0.64 12.74
N TRP A 119 -18.58 -0.52 14.06
CA TRP A 119 -17.47 -0.59 15.02
C TRP A 119 -17.46 -1.94 15.71
N ASP A 120 -16.38 -2.70 15.53
CA ASP A 120 -16.09 -3.88 16.35
C ASP A 120 -15.19 -3.48 17.53
N PRO A 121 -15.63 -3.61 18.79
CA PRO A 121 -14.80 -3.33 19.97
C PRO A 121 -13.64 -4.33 20.15
N GLY A 122 -13.59 -5.44 19.39
CA GLY A 122 -12.55 -6.47 19.46
C GLY A 122 -11.62 -6.48 18.25
N ARG A 123 -10.94 -5.36 17.93
CA ARG A 123 -9.88 -5.36 16.90
C ARG A 123 -8.75 -6.33 17.29
N LEU A 124 -8.71 -7.51 16.67
CA LEU A 124 -7.54 -8.34 16.31
C LEU A 124 -8.02 -9.66 15.66
N HIS A 125 -8.91 -9.59 14.67
CA HIS A 125 -9.01 -10.69 13.70
C HIS A 125 -8.50 -10.18 12.38
N GLU A 126 -7.49 -10.89 11.88
CA GLU A 126 -6.99 -10.82 10.52
C GLU A 126 -8.21 -10.82 9.59
N TRP A 127 -8.30 -9.78 8.76
CA TRP A 127 -9.50 -9.51 8.01
C TRP A 127 -9.74 -10.65 7.00
N PRO A 128 -10.94 -11.29 7.01
CA PRO A 128 -11.29 -12.30 6.01
C PRO A 128 -11.78 -11.70 4.68
N CYS A 129 -11.91 -10.36 4.61
CA CYS A 129 -11.99 -9.57 3.38
C CYS A 129 -10.68 -8.74 3.26
#